data_AF-A0AAN6KPG7-F1
#
_entry.id   AF-A0AAN6KPG7-F1
#
_cell.length_a   1.000
_cell.length_b   1.000
_cell.length_c   1.000
_cell.angle_alpha   90.00
_cell.angle_beta   90.00
_cell.angle_gamma   90.00
#
_symmetry.space_group_name_H-M   'P 1'
#
loop_
_entity.id
_entity.type
_entity.pdbx_description
1 polymer ?
#
loop_
_entity_poly.entity_id
_entity_poly.type
_entity_poly.pdbx_seq_one_letter_code
_entity_poly.pdbx_strand_id
1 'polypeptide(L)'
;MDGSYLHELLNFDIDRYLNPYIPHSRPFRHFLGYRSKPHIDPPAVVKWPLTFISTLAGLCLVAGIFNYGPAIAALHPPVMIASFGASAILEYNTIRSPLAQPRNIIIGHALSAVVGVGVSKLFQLNPTFFANYSWVSAAVGCACASVVMSMTNTVHPPGGATAVLASAEASVVRLGWMFVPLIILASALMTTVACLLNNILRQYPVCWWTPEDVGSKLRKEVQKDGKRDPNELERQDSETDSGVKERGAFLERRACIYVNDNIQRPSVPQHLCRPTPPITPATKMKAYYYDNAPGDQRQPHDSGRPLSPAALSDLGIHHYHFPDDLASVDRIAHERHYKNRDQIEISPSTLPDYETKVKTFFDEHLHEDEEIRYIMAGGGYFDVRNEGDEWVRIRLEKGDLMIMPAGIYHRFTTDEQNYTKAMRLFKEDPKWTPLKRGTETDSNEFRRDYLKMRDREADSMPEKQRDGALGSIPDAQRMT
;
A
#
# COMPACT_ATOMS: atom_id res chain seq x y z
N MET A 1 21.34 -26.84 -7.50
CA MET A 1 21.23 -25.89 -6.37
C MET A 1 19.76 -25.60 -6.21
N ASP A 2 19.20 -25.85 -5.03
CA ASP A 2 17.76 -25.72 -4.77
C ASP A 2 17.30 -24.28 -5.03
N GLY A 3 16.24 -24.11 -5.81
CA GLY A 3 15.70 -22.78 -6.14
C GLY A 3 15.27 -21.97 -4.92
N SER A 4 14.97 -22.62 -3.79
CA SER A 4 14.61 -21.94 -2.53
C SER A 4 15.77 -21.19 -1.90
N TYR A 5 16.99 -21.74 -1.94
CA TYR A 5 18.17 -21.08 -1.40
C TYR A 5 18.56 -19.88 -2.25
N LEU A 6 18.48 -20.02 -3.58
CA LEU A 6 18.70 -18.88 -4.48
C LEU A 6 17.65 -17.79 -4.25
N HIS A 7 16.38 -18.16 -4.08
CA HIS A 7 15.29 -17.23 -3.81
C HIS A 7 15.43 -16.51 -2.46
N GLU A 8 15.89 -17.20 -1.42
CA GLU A 8 16.14 -16.62 -0.10
C GLU A 8 17.40 -15.74 -0.07
N LEU A 9 18.41 -16.07 -0.89
CA LEU A 9 19.61 -15.23 -1.05
C LEU A 9 19.32 -13.96 -1.88
N LEU A 10 18.45 -14.07 -2.89
CA LEU A 10 18.07 -12.97 -3.78
C LEU A 10 17.04 -12.03 -3.14
N ASN A 11 16.16 -12.54 -2.28
CA ASN A 11 15.21 -11.75 -1.49
C ASN A 11 15.72 -11.56 -0.05
N PHE A 12 16.91 -10.99 0.07
CA PHE A 12 17.49 -10.67 1.37
C PHE A 12 16.64 -9.62 2.09
N ASP A 13 16.17 -9.99 3.28
CA ASP A 13 15.48 -9.09 4.20
C ASP A 13 16.18 -9.11 5.56
N ILE A 14 16.74 -7.97 5.96
CA ILE A 14 17.45 -7.81 7.22
C ILE A 14 16.52 -8.00 8.44
N ASP A 15 15.25 -7.65 8.29
CA ASP A 15 14.29 -7.61 9.39
C ASP A 15 13.91 -9.01 9.87
N ARG A 16 13.96 -10.00 8.98
CA ARG A 16 13.82 -11.42 9.32
C ARG A 16 14.88 -11.89 10.33
N TYR A 17 16.05 -11.26 10.35
CA TYR A 17 17.14 -11.57 11.26
C TYR A 17 17.13 -10.70 12.52
N LEU A 18 16.76 -9.43 12.39
CA LEU A 18 16.77 -8.46 13.49
C LEU A 18 15.52 -8.53 14.37
N ASN A 19 14.32 -8.56 13.77
CA ASN A 19 13.04 -8.46 14.49
C ASN A 19 12.89 -9.46 15.65
N PRO A 20 13.31 -10.74 15.54
CA PRO A 20 13.19 -11.69 16.65
C PRO A 20 13.89 -11.29 17.96
N TYR A 21 14.94 -10.46 17.86
CA TYR A 21 15.76 -10.01 19.00
C TYR A 21 15.44 -8.59 19.46
N ILE A 22 14.49 -7.91 18.81
CA ILE A 22 14.12 -6.56 19.17
C ILE A 22 13.01 -6.60 20.21
N PRO A 23 13.20 -5.98 21.40
CA PRO A 23 12.17 -5.98 22.41
C PRO A 23 10.95 -5.20 21.89
N HIS A 24 9.74 -5.68 22.18
CA HIS A 24 8.55 -4.85 22.02
C HIS A 24 8.74 -3.58 22.86
N SER A 25 8.55 -2.43 22.24
CA SER A 25 8.57 -1.16 22.95
C SER A 25 7.45 -1.14 24.00
N ARG A 26 7.85 -1.10 25.27
CA ARG A 26 6.95 -0.92 26.42
C ARG A 26 6.73 0.58 26.70
N PRO A 27 5.58 0.97 27.26
CA PRO A 27 5.02 2.30 27.09
C PRO A 27 5.74 3.33 27.96
N PHE A 28 6.26 4.38 27.34
CA PHE A 28 6.42 5.65 28.02
C PHE A 28 5.77 6.76 27.22
N ARG A 29 4.67 7.26 27.80
CA ARG A 29 4.00 8.53 27.52
C ARG A 29 3.30 8.65 26.16
N HIS A 30 2.18 9.33 26.23
CA HIS A 30 1.38 9.84 25.11
C HIS A 30 2.22 10.45 23.98
N PHE A 31 3.34 11.09 24.30
CA PHE A 31 4.25 11.73 23.35
C PHE A 31 5.19 10.79 22.59
N LEU A 32 5.26 9.49 22.92
CA LEU A 32 5.98 8.49 22.12
C LEU A 32 5.04 7.64 21.26
N GLY A 33 3.84 8.15 20.96
CA GLY A 33 2.89 7.54 20.04
C GLY A 33 1.97 6.48 20.66
N TYR A 34 2.17 6.14 21.93
CA TYR A 34 1.32 5.19 22.61
C TYR A 34 -0.11 5.72 22.81
N ARG A 35 -1.10 4.93 22.38
CA ARG A 35 -2.53 5.15 22.62
C ARG A 35 -3.18 3.81 22.96
N SER A 36 -4.01 3.80 24.00
CA SER A 36 -4.77 2.61 24.39
C SER A 36 -5.96 2.33 23.45
N LYS A 37 -6.40 3.33 22.69
CA LYS A 37 -7.46 3.23 21.68
C LYS A 37 -6.99 3.87 20.37
N PRO A 38 -7.47 3.42 19.19
CA PRO A 38 -7.14 4.04 17.92
C PRO A 38 -7.46 5.54 17.93
N HIS A 39 -6.46 6.38 17.63
CA HIS A 39 -6.64 7.84 17.62
C HIS A 39 -7.24 8.30 16.29
N ILE A 40 -8.38 8.98 16.36
CA ILE A 40 -9.04 9.59 15.21
C ILE A 40 -8.38 10.93 14.94
N ASP A 41 -7.86 11.11 13.73
CA ASP A 41 -7.23 12.37 13.34
C ASP A 41 -8.27 13.49 13.21
N PRO A 42 -7.94 14.71 13.62
CA PRO A 42 -8.84 15.84 13.47
C PRO A 42 -9.01 16.23 11.99
N PRO A 43 -10.06 17.00 11.66
CA PRO A 43 -10.31 17.50 10.31
C PRO A 43 -9.11 18.27 9.74
N ALA A 44 -8.99 18.32 8.40
CA ALA A 44 -7.85 18.93 7.70
C ALA A 44 -7.59 20.38 8.13
N VAL A 45 -8.64 21.17 8.32
CA VAL A 45 -8.55 22.58 8.75
C VAL A 45 -7.86 22.75 10.11
N VAL A 46 -7.97 21.77 11.01
CA VAL A 46 -7.29 21.77 12.32
C VAL A 46 -5.86 21.24 12.18
N LYS A 47 -5.61 20.37 11.19
CA LYS A 47 -4.26 19.85 10.94
C LYS A 47 -3.34 20.90 10.35
N TRP A 48 -3.80 21.76 9.44
CA TRP A 48 -2.91 22.71 8.74
C TRP A 48 -2.12 23.63 9.68
N PRO A 49 -2.74 24.30 10.68
CA PRO A 49 -1.99 25.13 11.63
C PRO A 49 -0.98 24.32 12.44
N LEU A 50 -1.35 23.11 12.89
CA LEU A 50 -0.43 22.24 13.63
C LEU A 50 0.74 21.78 12.76
N THR A 51 0.51 21.44 11.48
CA THR A 51 1.58 21.11 10.53
C THR A 51 2.51 22.30 10.34
N PHE A 52 1.95 23.50 10.14
CA PHE A 52 2.74 24.73 9.99
C PHE A 52 3.63 24.98 11.22
N ILE A 53 3.05 24.95 12.42
CA ILE A 53 3.79 25.15 13.68
C ILE A 53 4.86 24.07 13.86
N SER A 54 4.55 22.81 13.54
CA SER A 54 5.50 21.70 13.70
C SER A 54 6.68 21.79 12.74
N THR A 55 6.42 22.11 11.48
CA THR A 55 7.47 22.35 10.48
C THR A 55 8.35 23.53 10.87
N LEU A 56 7.75 24.65 11.28
CA LEU A 56 8.49 25.82 11.73
C LEU A 56 9.34 25.50 12.95
N ALA A 57 8.76 24.88 13.98
CA ALA A 57 9.45 24.52 15.20
C ALA A 57 10.61 23.54 14.95
N GLY A 58 10.41 22.51 14.13
CA GLY A 58 11.42 21.50 13.80
C GLY A 58 12.61 22.10 13.08
N LEU A 59 12.36 22.84 12.00
CA LEU A 59 13.41 23.45 11.20
C LEU A 59 14.15 24.56 11.97
N CYS A 60 13.42 25.41 12.71
CA CYS A 60 14.04 26.45 13.55
C CYS A 60 14.86 25.85 14.69
N LEU A 61 14.45 24.73 15.29
CA LEU A 61 15.21 24.06 16.34
C LEU A 61 16.56 23.56 15.81
N VAL A 62 16.56 22.86 14.68
CA VAL A 62 17.80 22.37 14.05
C VAL A 62 18.69 23.54 13.64
N ALA A 63 18.14 24.52 12.90
CA ALA A 63 18.89 25.69 12.46
C ALA A 63 19.44 26.50 13.65
N GLY A 64 18.66 26.67 14.70
CA GLY A 64 19.06 27.38 15.92
C GLY A 64 20.21 26.67 16.64
N ILE A 65 20.13 25.35 16.80
CA ILE A 65 21.22 24.56 17.40
C ILE A 65 22.49 24.63 16.54
N PHE A 66 22.37 24.57 15.21
CA PHE A 66 23.51 24.61 14.30
C PHE A 66 24.19 25.99 14.25
N ASN A 67 23.44 27.09 14.39
CA ASN A 67 23.99 28.45 14.39
C ASN A 67 24.51 28.90 15.75
N TYR A 68 23.82 28.54 16.84
CA TYR A 68 24.04 29.14 18.16
C TYR A 68 24.59 28.16 19.20
N GLY A 69 24.63 26.85 18.92
CA GLY A 69 25.26 25.87 19.79
C GLY A 69 26.79 26.01 19.78
N PRO A 70 27.47 26.40 20.87
CA PRO A 70 28.89 26.80 20.82
C PRO A 70 29.82 25.74 20.21
N ALA A 71 29.61 24.46 20.54
CA ALA A 71 30.42 23.36 20.01
C ALA A 71 30.12 23.03 18.53
N ILE A 72 28.88 23.27 18.08
CA ILE A 72 28.43 22.92 16.73
C ILE A 72 28.69 24.08 15.76
N ALA A 73 28.43 25.31 16.19
CA ALA A 73 28.66 26.52 15.40
C ALA A 73 30.14 26.68 15.00
N ALA A 74 31.07 26.22 15.85
CA ALA A 74 32.50 26.17 15.57
C ALA A 74 32.86 25.25 14.37
N LEU A 75 31.99 24.30 14.03
CA LEU A 75 32.16 23.44 12.85
C LEU A 75 31.67 24.10 11.55
N HIS A 76 30.99 25.26 11.66
CA HIS A 76 30.37 25.96 10.54
C HIS A 76 29.49 25.06 9.64
N PRO A 77 28.54 24.28 10.20
CA PRO A 77 27.66 23.44 9.40
C PRO A 77 26.72 24.30 8.53
N PRO A 78 26.23 23.77 7.39
CA PRO A 78 25.21 24.45 6.62
C PRO A 78 23.95 24.64 7.47
N VAL A 79 23.48 25.89 7.56
CA VAL A 79 22.38 26.32 8.43
C VAL A 79 21.09 25.56 8.17
N MET A 80 20.80 25.31 6.89
CA MET A 80 19.62 24.60 6.43
C MET A 80 20.00 23.69 5.28
N ILE A 81 19.60 22.43 5.38
CA ILE A 81 19.81 21.44 4.33
C ILE A 81 18.46 21.13 3.69
N ALA A 82 18.40 21.11 2.35
CA ALA A 82 17.17 20.81 1.62
C ALA A 82 16.53 19.45 2.02
N SER A 83 17.35 18.47 2.39
CA SER A 83 16.87 17.18 2.92
C SER A 83 16.03 17.35 4.20
N PHE A 84 16.35 18.30 5.09
CA PHE A 84 15.52 18.53 6.28
C PHE A 84 14.18 19.15 5.93
N GLY A 85 14.11 20.00 4.90
CA GLY A 85 12.84 20.50 4.38
C GLY A 85 11.94 19.36 3.89
N ALA A 86 12.50 18.41 3.13
CA ALA A 86 11.77 17.23 2.68
C ALA A 86 11.38 16.29 3.86
N SER A 87 12.25 16.15 4.86
CA SER A 87 11.99 15.37 6.08
C SER A 87 10.83 15.96 6.88
N ALA A 88 10.77 17.30 6.98
CA ALA A 88 9.68 18.00 7.65
C ALA A 88 8.31 17.73 7.01
N ILE A 89 8.25 17.58 5.68
CA ILE A 89 7.01 17.17 5.00
C ILE A 89 6.58 15.77 5.45
N LEU A 90 7.52 14.82 5.52
CA LEU A 90 7.22 13.47 5.99
C LEU A 90 6.81 13.44 7.47
N GLU A 91 7.58 14.10 8.33
CA GLU A 91 7.44 14.05 9.79
C GLU A 91 6.26 14.86 10.34
N TYR A 92 5.82 15.92 9.64
CA TYR A 92 4.78 16.84 10.14
C TYR A 92 3.51 16.88 9.28
N ASN A 93 3.59 16.49 8.01
CA ASN A 93 2.42 16.41 7.12
C ASN A 93 1.94 14.97 6.95
N THR A 94 2.80 14.06 6.48
CA THR A 94 2.45 12.66 6.16
C THR A 94 2.87 11.67 7.25
N ILE A 95 2.57 12.01 8.51
CA ILE A 95 3.05 11.36 9.74
C ILE A 95 2.75 9.86 9.89
N ARG A 96 1.78 9.35 9.11
CA ARG A 96 1.38 7.93 9.08
C ARG A 96 2.17 7.10 8.08
N SER A 97 2.95 7.74 7.21
CA SER A 97 3.78 7.05 6.24
C SER A 97 4.83 6.19 6.95
N PRO A 98 5.09 4.94 6.51
CA PRO A 98 6.18 4.13 7.05
C PRO A 98 7.55 4.82 6.86
N LEU A 99 7.71 5.59 5.78
CA LEU A 99 8.92 6.37 5.48
C LEU A 99 9.15 7.53 6.46
N ALA A 100 8.09 7.93 7.17
CA ALA A 100 8.10 8.99 8.18
C ALA A 100 8.25 8.43 9.59
N GLN A 101 8.54 7.14 9.79
CA GLN A 101 8.69 6.58 11.14
C GLN A 101 10.14 6.75 11.66
N PRO A 102 10.35 6.83 12.99
CA PRO A 102 11.64 7.17 13.60
C PRO A 102 12.83 6.33 13.13
N ARG A 103 12.65 5.01 12.97
CA ARG A 103 13.70 4.12 12.44
C ARG A 103 14.20 4.62 11.08
N ASN A 104 13.29 4.87 10.14
CA ASN A 104 13.64 5.27 8.79
C ASN A 104 14.28 6.66 8.79
N ILE A 105 13.72 7.60 9.56
CA ILE A 105 14.26 8.97 9.65
C ILE A 105 15.69 8.94 10.17
N ILE A 106 15.92 8.33 11.35
CA ILE A 106 17.22 8.40 12.02
C ILE A 106 18.24 7.52 11.30
N ILE A 107 17.91 6.25 11.04
CA ILE A 107 18.85 5.30 10.43
C ILE A 107 19.04 5.59 8.95
N GLY A 108 17.98 5.92 8.22
CA GLY A 108 18.06 6.25 6.79
C GLY A 108 18.94 7.48 6.53
N HIS A 109 18.79 8.54 7.33
CA HIS A 109 19.71 9.68 7.27
C HIS A 109 21.14 9.33 7.68
N ALA A 110 21.33 8.55 8.75
CA ALA A 110 22.65 8.15 9.23
C ALA A 110 23.42 7.35 8.17
N LEU A 111 22.80 6.30 7.61
CA LEU A 111 23.40 5.47 6.56
C LEU A 111 23.69 6.28 5.30
N SER A 112 22.76 7.16 4.90
CA SER A 112 22.98 8.03 3.74
C SER A 112 24.16 8.99 3.94
N ALA A 113 24.31 9.56 5.14
CA ALA A 113 25.46 10.41 5.47
C ALA A 113 26.77 9.62 5.45
N VAL A 114 26.80 8.42 6.03
CA VAL A 114 27.98 7.53 6.01
C VAL A 114 28.39 7.19 4.58
N VAL A 115 27.43 6.75 3.76
CA VAL A 115 27.68 6.38 2.37
C VAL A 115 28.16 7.59 1.56
N GLY A 116 27.48 8.74 1.67
CA GLY A 116 27.86 9.94 0.94
C GLY A 116 29.25 10.46 1.31
N VAL A 117 29.60 10.47 2.60
CA VAL A 117 30.96 10.85 3.04
C VAL A 117 31.98 9.83 2.53
N GLY A 118 31.68 8.53 2.60
CA GLY A 118 32.54 7.47 2.09
C GLY A 118 32.84 7.60 0.60
N VAL A 119 31.80 7.79 -0.22
CA VAL A 119 31.93 8.03 -1.67
C VAL A 119 32.74 9.30 -1.94
N SER A 120 32.44 10.40 -1.23
CA SER A 120 33.23 11.63 -1.36
C SER A 120 34.72 11.40 -1.10
N LYS A 121 35.05 10.65 -0.04
CA LYS A 121 36.44 10.36 0.34
C LYS A 121 37.16 9.47 -0.68
N LEU A 122 36.45 8.51 -1.29
CA LEU A 122 37.00 7.70 -2.37
C LEU A 122 37.34 8.55 -3.60
N PHE A 123 36.45 9.47 -4.00
CA PHE A 123 36.74 10.35 -5.13
C PHE A 123 37.86 11.35 -4.81
N GLN A 124 37.96 11.82 -3.56
CA GLN A 124 39.04 12.70 -3.10
C GLN A 124 40.44 12.07 -3.16
N LEU A 125 40.56 10.74 -3.33
CA LEU A 125 41.86 10.08 -3.60
C LEU A 125 42.50 10.58 -4.91
N ASN A 126 41.70 11.13 -5.82
CA ASN A 126 42.18 11.86 -7.00
C ASN A 126 41.59 13.29 -7.00
N PRO A 127 42.27 14.28 -6.39
CA PRO A 127 41.74 15.63 -6.21
C PRO A 127 41.35 16.32 -7.52
N THR A 128 42.14 16.11 -8.59
CA THR A 128 41.88 16.67 -9.91
C THR A 128 40.59 16.11 -10.50
N PHE A 129 40.35 14.80 -10.34
CA PHE A 129 39.11 14.19 -10.76
C PHE A 129 37.92 14.70 -9.95
N PHE A 130 38.04 14.74 -8.62
CA PHE A 130 36.96 15.21 -7.75
C PHE A 130 36.56 16.66 -8.04
N ALA A 131 37.52 17.55 -8.29
CA ALA A 131 37.26 18.96 -8.59
C ALA A 131 36.42 19.14 -9.88
N ASN A 132 36.62 18.29 -10.88
CA ASN A 132 35.93 18.38 -12.17
C ASN A 132 34.63 17.55 -12.22
N TYR A 133 34.51 16.51 -11.38
CA TYR A 133 33.44 15.50 -11.46
C TYR A 133 32.72 15.25 -10.13
N SER A 134 32.67 16.23 -9.23
CA SER A 134 31.95 16.13 -7.95
C SER A 134 30.46 15.78 -8.11
N TRP A 135 29.84 16.18 -9.22
CA TRP A 135 28.46 15.82 -9.56
C TRP A 135 28.28 14.31 -9.79
N VAL A 136 29.31 13.61 -10.31
CA VAL A 136 29.33 12.14 -10.43
C VAL A 136 29.40 11.52 -9.05
N SER A 137 30.26 12.05 -8.16
CA SER A 137 30.33 11.63 -6.75
C SER A 137 28.95 11.74 -6.07
N ALA A 138 28.22 12.83 -6.30
CA ALA A 138 26.84 12.99 -5.83
C ALA A 138 25.87 11.93 -6.36
N ALA A 139 25.89 11.66 -7.67
CA ALA A 139 25.02 10.65 -8.26
C ALA A 139 25.30 9.24 -7.71
N VAL A 140 26.59 8.87 -7.62
CA VAL A 140 27.04 7.59 -7.05
C VAL A 140 26.66 7.51 -5.57
N GLY A 141 26.89 8.57 -4.79
CA GLY A 141 26.52 8.65 -3.38
C GLY A 141 25.02 8.43 -3.16
N CYS A 142 24.17 9.07 -3.98
CA CYS A 142 22.72 8.91 -3.94
C CYS A 142 22.29 7.47 -4.26
N ALA A 143 22.82 6.90 -5.35
CA ALA A 143 22.50 5.54 -5.78
C ALA A 143 22.92 4.50 -4.73
N CYS A 144 24.15 4.60 -4.21
CA CYS A 144 24.64 3.72 -3.15
C CYS A 144 23.81 3.86 -1.87
N ALA A 145 23.45 5.08 -1.47
CA ALA A 145 22.63 5.31 -0.28
C ALA A 145 21.21 4.73 -0.45
N SER A 146 20.63 4.84 -1.65
CA SER A 146 19.33 4.23 -1.98
C SER A 146 19.37 2.70 -1.87
N VAL A 147 20.42 2.05 -2.40
CA VAL A 147 20.62 0.60 -2.26
C VAL A 147 20.79 0.22 -0.80
N VAL A 148 21.65 0.92 -0.05
CA VAL A 148 21.90 0.63 1.37
C VAL A 148 20.62 0.75 2.19
N MET A 149 19.85 1.85 2.04
CA MET A 149 18.58 2.02 2.74
C MET A 149 17.54 0.96 2.37
N SER A 150 17.55 0.49 1.12
CA SER A 150 16.66 -0.60 0.67
C SER A 150 17.05 -1.92 1.31
N MET A 151 18.36 -2.25 1.36
CA MET A 151 18.88 -3.46 2.02
C MET A 151 18.62 -3.46 3.53
N THR A 152 18.54 -2.30 4.16
CA THR A 152 18.32 -2.17 5.62
C THR A 152 16.86 -1.92 6.01
N ASN A 153 15.93 -1.89 5.05
CA ASN A 153 14.53 -1.49 5.23
C ASN A 153 14.37 -0.15 5.97
N THR A 154 15.28 0.79 5.73
CA THR A 154 15.27 2.12 6.38
C THR A 154 15.13 3.23 5.36
N VAL A 155 14.36 2.99 4.31
CA VAL A 155 14.15 3.97 3.23
C VAL A 155 13.52 5.23 3.81
N HIS A 156 14.28 6.31 3.71
CA HIS A 156 13.84 7.67 4.00
C HIS A 156 14.32 8.54 2.83
N PRO A 157 13.43 8.86 1.86
CA PRO A 157 13.83 9.54 0.62
C PRO A 157 14.68 10.82 0.81
N PRO A 158 14.44 11.66 1.83
CA PRO A 158 15.33 12.79 2.12
C PRO A 158 16.78 12.41 2.41
N GLY A 159 17.05 11.18 2.88
CA GLY A 159 18.39 10.63 3.04
C GLY A 159 19.18 10.60 1.72
N GLY A 160 18.54 10.35 0.57
CA GLY A 160 19.20 10.44 -0.73
C GLY A 160 19.80 11.82 -0.99
N ALA A 161 19.06 12.89 -0.67
CA ALA A 161 19.56 14.26 -0.75
C ALA A 161 20.68 14.54 0.27
N THR A 162 20.64 13.92 1.46
CA THR A 162 21.75 13.96 2.42
C THR A 162 23.02 13.33 1.85
N ALA A 163 22.93 12.20 1.14
CA ALA A 163 24.07 11.55 0.50
C ALA A 163 24.65 12.40 -0.64
N VAL A 164 23.81 13.02 -1.47
CA VAL A 164 24.21 13.97 -2.52
C VAL A 164 25.00 15.13 -1.92
N LEU A 165 24.47 15.74 -0.85
CA LEU A 165 25.10 16.85 -0.17
C LEU A 165 26.47 16.45 0.39
N ALA A 166 26.54 15.32 1.10
CA ALA A 166 27.80 14.79 1.64
C ALA A 166 28.87 14.54 0.56
N SER A 167 28.43 14.25 -0.66
CA SER A 167 29.30 13.81 -1.75
C SER A 167 29.85 14.94 -2.61
N ALA A 168 29.15 16.09 -2.71
CA ALA A 168 29.49 17.15 -3.66
C ALA A 168 29.53 18.57 -3.08
N GLU A 169 28.82 18.85 -1.99
CA GLU A 169 28.75 20.22 -1.45
C GLU A 169 30.03 20.58 -0.69
N ALA A 170 30.76 21.59 -1.15
CA ALA A 170 32.10 21.90 -0.67
C ALA A 170 32.15 22.16 0.85
N SER A 171 31.14 22.81 1.41
CA SER A 171 31.04 23.05 2.85
C SER A 171 30.92 21.76 3.66
N VAL A 172 30.20 20.78 3.14
CA VAL A 172 29.93 19.49 3.80
C VAL A 172 31.05 18.49 3.57
N VAL A 173 31.64 18.50 2.37
CA VAL A 173 32.84 17.72 2.06
C VAL A 173 33.99 18.05 3.03
N ARG A 174 34.12 19.34 3.42
CA ARG A 174 35.08 19.78 4.45
C ARG A 174 34.77 19.22 5.84
N LEU A 175 33.50 19.10 6.23
CA LEU A 175 33.11 18.46 7.49
C LEU A 175 33.52 16.98 7.52
N GLY A 176 33.46 16.31 6.36
CA GLY A 176 33.80 14.90 6.25
C GLY A 176 32.98 14.04 7.23
N TRP A 177 33.65 13.19 8.00
CA TRP A 177 32.97 12.29 8.95
C TRP A 177 32.21 13.00 10.06
N MET A 178 32.54 14.27 10.38
CA MET A 178 31.76 15.06 11.35
C MET A 178 30.35 15.37 10.86
N PHE A 179 30.08 15.24 9.57
CA PHE A 179 28.73 15.37 9.04
C PHE A 179 27.78 14.29 9.56
N VAL A 180 28.26 13.06 9.78
CA VAL A 180 27.42 11.93 10.23
C VAL A 180 26.76 12.19 11.60
N PRO A 181 27.50 12.51 12.69
CA PRO A 181 26.87 12.80 13.97
C PRO A 181 26.00 14.05 13.95
N LEU A 182 26.29 15.04 13.09
CA LEU A 182 25.44 16.23 12.93
C LEU A 182 24.08 15.88 12.30
N ILE A 183 24.09 15.01 11.28
CA ILE A 183 22.86 14.52 10.65
C ILE A 183 22.03 13.66 11.62
N ILE A 184 22.66 12.79 12.40
CA ILE A 184 21.98 12.00 13.43
C ILE A 184 21.35 12.91 14.50
N LEU A 185 22.08 13.93 14.95
CA LEU A 185 21.56 14.90 15.90
C LEU A 185 20.36 15.66 15.32
N ALA A 186 20.46 16.15 14.09
CA ALA A 186 19.37 16.87 13.43
C ALA A 186 18.11 16.00 13.26
N SER A 187 18.26 14.77 12.79
CA SER A 187 17.14 13.85 12.61
C SER A 187 16.48 13.49 13.96
N ALA A 188 17.28 13.27 15.02
CA ALA A 188 16.76 13.04 16.36
C ALA A 188 16.00 14.27 16.92
N LEU A 189 16.49 15.49 16.67
CA LEU A 189 15.80 16.73 17.08
C LEU A 189 14.47 16.90 16.34
N MET A 190 14.45 16.68 15.02
CA MET A 190 13.22 16.74 14.23
C MET A 190 12.18 15.72 14.69
N THR A 191 12.63 14.47 14.92
CA THR A 191 11.77 13.40 15.45
C THR A 191 11.26 13.71 16.85
N THR A 192 12.06 14.38 17.69
CA THR A 192 11.63 14.86 19.01
C THR A 192 10.49 15.87 18.88
N VAL A 193 10.62 16.87 17.99
CA VAL A 193 9.54 17.82 17.72
C VAL A 193 8.30 17.12 17.16
N ALA A 194 8.48 16.14 16.29
CA ALA A 194 7.38 15.34 15.74
C ALA A 194 6.64 14.58 16.85
N CYS A 195 7.37 13.96 17.76
CA CYS A 195 6.83 13.29 18.94
C CYS A 195 6.06 14.27 19.86
N LEU A 196 6.56 15.48 20.06
CA LEU A 196 5.90 16.45 20.93
C LEU A 196 4.63 17.03 20.29
N LEU A 197 4.74 17.60 19.09
CA LEU A 197 3.66 18.42 18.51
C LEU A 197 2.60 17.57 17.82
N ASN A 198 2.97 16.51 17.09
CA ASN A 198 1.95 15.67 16.47
C ASN A 198 1.07 14.99 17.53
N ASN A 199 1.61 14.64 18.69
CA ASN A 199 0.81 14.01 19.75
C ASN A 199 -0.13 14.95 20.50
N ILE A 200 -0.12 16.27 20.24
CA ILE A 200 -1.12 17.18 20.83
C ILE A 200 -2.51 16.86 20.31
N LEU A 201 -2.66 16.70 18.98
CA LEU A 201 -3.96 16.46 18.33
C LEU A 201 -3.99 15.20 17.46
N ARG A 202 -2.86 14.55 17.22
CA ARG A 202 -2.70 13.37 16.35
C ARG A 202 -1.96 12.27 17.13
N GLN A 203 -1.48 11.25 16.41
CA GLN A 203 -0.69 10.15 16.97
C GLN A 203 0.58 9.94 16.15
N TYR A 204 1.74 10.02 16.80
CA TYR A 204 3.05 9.79 16.18
C TYR A 204 4.10 9.35 17.23
N PRO A 205 5.05 8.48 16.93
CA PRO A 205 5.06 7.60 15.78
C PRO A 205 3.95 6.55 15.89
N VAL A 206 3.67 5.87 14.78
CA VAL A 206 2.75 4.74 14.77
C VAL A 206 3.50 3.44 15.07
N CYS A 207 4.74 3.32 14.58
CA CYS A 207 5.70 2.30 14.99
C CYS A 207 7.11 2.91 15.14
N TRP A 208 7.89 2.42 16.11
CA TRP A 208 9.26 2.91 16.32
C TRP A 208 10.29 2.17 15.46
N TRP A 209 10.05 0.88 15.21
CA TRP A 209 10.99 -0.01 14.51
C TRP A 209 10.41 -0.60 13.23
N THR A 210 9.34 -1.39 13.35
CA THR A 210 8.65 -2.02 12.23
C THR A 210 7.18 -2.20 12.61
N PRO A 211 6.24 -2.21 11.64
CA PRO A 211 4.87 -2.66 11.89
C PRO A 211 4.77 -4.18 12.15
N GLU A 212 5.81 -4.96 11.83
CA GLU A 212 5.84 -6.42 12.01
C GLU A 212 6.02 -6.86 13.48
N ASP A 213 5.77 -8.16 13.75
CA ASP A 213 5.99 -8.76 15.06
C ASP A 213 7.50 -8.82 15.41
N VAL A 214 7.85 -8.39 16.61
CA VAL A 214 9.23 -8.31 17.12
C VAL A 214 9.39 -9.11 18.41
N GLY A 215 10.61 -9.47 18.79
CA GLY A 215 10.90 -10.04 20.11
C GLY A 215 10.39 -11.47 20.32
N SER A 216 10.07 -12.20 19.25
CA SER A 216 9.58 -13.58 19.31
C SER A 216 10.57 -14.56 19.95
N LYS A 217 11.88 -14.32 19.83
CA LYS A 217 12.92 -15.11 20.53
C LYS A 217 13.10 -14.66 21.97
N LEU A 218 13.08 -13.35 22.24
CA LEU A 218 13.15 -12.81 23.59
C LEU A 218 12.00 -13.33 24.47
N ARG A 219 10.77 -13.42 23.93
CA ARG A 219 9.63 -14.03 24.62
C ARG A 219 9.87 -15.48 24.99
N LYS A 220 10.43 -16.27 24.07
CA LYS A 220 10.73 -17.70 24.29
C LYS A 220 11.81 -17.90 25.36
N GLU A 221 12.78 -17.00 25.44
CA GLU A 221 13.83 -17.04 26.48
C GLU A 221 13.26 -16.67 27.87
N VAL A 222 12.46 -15.61 27.96
CA VAL A 222 11.79 -15.20 29.22
C VAL A 222 10.86 -16.30 29.74
N GLN A 223 10.14 -16.99 28.85
CA GLN A 223 9.27 -18.10 29.21
C GLN A 223 10.05 -19.35 29.67
N LYS A 224 11.31 -19.47 29.25
CA LYS A 224 12.23 -20.55 29.64
C LYS A 224 12.89 -20.30 31.00
N ASP A 225 13.12 -19.04 31.37
CA ASP A 225 13.87 -18.64 32.58
C ASP A 225 13.00 -18.51 33.86
N GLY A 226 11.72 -18.89 33.83
CA GLY A 226 10.99 -19.32 35.02
C GLY A 226 10.80 -18.30 36.16
N LYS A 227 10.79 -16.98 35.88
CA LYS A 227 10.49 -15.94 36.88
C LYS A 227 9.51 -14.88 36.36
N ARG A 228 8.26 -15.27 36.11
CA ARG A 228 7.07 -14.41 36.27
C ARG A 228 5.81 -15.24 36.05
N ASP A 229 4.78 -14.92 36.84
CA ASP A 229 3.47 -15.55 36.80
C ASP A 229 2.86 -15.46 35.38
N PRO A 230 2.50 -16.59 34.73
CA PRO A 230 1.93 -16.61 33.38
C PRO A 230 0.72 -15.68 33.21
N ASN A 231 -0.07 -15.49 34.27
CA ASN A 231 -1.28 -14.67 34.23
C ASN A 231 -1.02 -13.15 34.28
N GLU A 232 0.18 -12.71 34.67
CA GLU A 232 0.54 -11.29 34.71
C GLU A 232 1.05 -10.80 33.34
N LEU A 233 1.72 -11.69 32.58
CA LEU A 233 2.12 -11.47 31.19
C LEU A 233 0.94 -11.57 30.24
N GLU A 234 0.06 -12.57 30.36
CA GLU A 234 -1.11 -12.69 29.46
C GLU A 234 -2.10 -11.52 29.60
N ARG A 235 -2.30 -10.96 30.80
CA ARG A 235 -3.16 -9.78 30.99
C ARG A 235 -2.55 -8.49 30.45
N GLN A 236 -1.22 -8.34 30.51
CA GLN A 236 -0.52 -7.20 29.90
C GLN A 236 -0.41 -7.36 28.38
N ASP A 237 -0.17 -8.57 27.89
CA ASP A 237 0.03 -8.88 26.49
C ASP A 237 -1.30 -8.94 25.72
N SER A 238 -2.41 -9.37 26.31
CA SER A 238 -3.73 -9.41 25.65
C SER A 238 -4.30 -8.01 25.34
N GLU A 239 -4.02 -7.02 26.20
CA GLU A 239 -4.40 -5.61 25.95
C GLU A 239 -3.47 -4.96 24.91
N THR A 240 -2.22 -5.41 24.80
CA THR A 240 -1.27 -4.86 23.81
C THR A 240 -1.30 -5.57 22.46
N ASP A 241 -1.53 -6.88 22.38
CA ASP A 241 -1.53 -7.69 21.15
C ASP A 241 -2.83 -7.51 20.35
N SER A 242 -3.97 -7.32 21.02
CA SER A 242 -5.20 -6.86 20.36
C SER A 242 -4.99 -5.49 19.71
N GLY A 243 -4.36 -4.56 20.44
CA GLY A 243 -4.01 -3.25 19.91
C GLY A 243 -2.89 -3.26 18.88
N VAL A 244 -1.90 -4.18 18.91
CA VAL A 244 -0.77 -4.24 17.96
C VAL A 244 -1.18 -4.95 16.66
N LYS A 245 -1.98 -6.03 16.73
CA LYS A 245 -2.61 -6.64 15.55
C LYS A 245 -3.63 -5.71 14.90
N GLU A 246 -4.41 -4.96 15.69
CA GLU A 246 -5.22 -3.86 15.15
C GLU A 246 -4.35 -2.72 14.62
N ARG A 247 -3.23 -2.34 15.26
CA ARG A 247 -2.32 -1.27 14.78
C ARG A 247 -1.57 -1.62 13.50
N GLY A 248 -1.12 -2.86 13.34
CA GLY A 248 -0.55 -3.37 12.08
C GLY A 248 -1.60 -3.37 10.97
N ALA A 249 -2.79 -3.90 11.26
CA ALA A 249 -3.93 -3.87 10.33
C ALA A 249 -4.50 -2.45 10.11
N PHE A 250 -4.24 -1.47 10.99
CA PHE A 250 -4.71 -0.07 10.89
C PHE A 250 -3.65 0.83 10.22
N LEU A 251 -2.37 0.48 10.31
CA LEU A 251 -1.27 1.03 9.51
C LEU A 251 -1.38 0.57 8.06
N GLU A 252 -1.60 -0.73 7.81
CA GLU A 252 -1.89 -1.26 6.47
C GLU A 252 -3.14 -0.61 5.84
N ARG A 253 -4.14 -0.25 6.66
CA ARG A 253 -5.37 0.43 6.20
C ARG A 253 -5.21 1.91 5.87
N ARG A 254 -4.08 2.57 6.18
CA ARG A 254 -3.86 4.02 5.89
C ARG A 254 -2.52 4.35 5.22
N ALA A 255 -1.55 3.44 5.25
CA ALA A 255 -0.35 3.45 4.42
C ALA A 255 -0.58 2.58 3.17
N CYS A 256 -1.56 2.94 2.34
CA CYS A 256 -1.74 2.34 1.02
C CYS A 256 -0.64 2.83 0.06
N ILE A 257 0.64 2.62 0.39
CA ILE A 257 1.79 2.80 -0.52
C ILE A 257 2.85 1.77 -0.09
N TYR A 258 2.86 0.62 -0.78
CA TYR A 258 3.76 -0.55 -0.67
C TYR A 258 3.65 -1.43 0.58
N VAL A 259 2.92 -2.53 0.45
CA VAL A 259 3.23 -3.80 1.13
C VAL A 259 3.65 -4.77 0.03
N ASN A 260 4.94 -5.08 -0.03
CA ASN A 260 5.49 -6.09 -0.93
C ASN A 260 5.39 -7.44 -0.21
N ASP A 261 4.36 -8.23 -0.51
CA ASP A 261 4.13 -9.53 0.13
C ASP A 261 5.00 -10.61 -0.54
N ASN A 262 6.29 -10.62 -0.21
CA ASN A 262 7.16 -11.80 -0.41
C ASN A 262 7.29 -12.64 0.88
N ILE A 263 6.24 -12.64 1.72
CA ILE A 263 6.19 -13.43 2.95
C ILE A 263 5.66 -14.84 2.65
N GLN A 264 6.56 -15.75 2.31
CA GLN A 264 6.30 -17.19 2.44
C GLN A 264 6.16 -17.56 3.92
N ARG A 265 4.94 -17.87 4.36
CA ARG A 265 4.69 -18.55 5.64
C ARG A 265 5.35 -19.94 5.63
N PRO A 266 5.80 -20.48 6.78
CA PRO A 266 6.51 -21.75 6.83
C PRO A 266 5.67 -22.88 6.24
N SER A 267 6.29 -23.64 5.35
CA SER A 267 5.71 -24.80 4.68
C SER A 267 5.40 -25.91 5.70
N VAL A 268 4.17 -26.42 5.65
CA VAL A 268 3.79 -27.67 6.30
C VAL A 268 4.57 -28.81 5.60
N PRO A 269 5.20 -29.76 6.33
CA PRO A 269 5.93 -30.87 5.73
C PRO A 269 5.04 -31.70 4.78
N GLN A 270 5.51 -31.93 3.55
CA GLN A 270 4.76 -32.53 2.44
C GLN A 270 4.25 -33.97 2.67
N HIS A 271 4.63 -34.61 3.78
CA HIS A 271 4.22 -35.98 4.10
C HIS A 271 2.77 -36.08 4.63
N LEU A 272 2.09 -34.94 4.82
CA LEU A 272 0.72 -34.84 5.33
C LEU A 272 -0.28 -34.22 4.32
N CYS A 273 0.13 -33.89 3.09
CA CYS A 273 -0.76 -33.31 2.09
C CYS A 273 -1.70 -34.37 1.50
N ARG A 274 -2.97 -34.33 1.91
CA ARG A 274 -4.06 -34.85 1.10
C ARG A 274 -4.11 -34.05 -0.23
N PRO A 275 -4.46 -34.67 -1.36
CA PRO A 275 -4.62 -33.94 -2.62
C PRO A 275 -5.64 -32.82 -2.44
N THR A 276 -5.22 -31.58 -2.73
CA THR A 276 -6.07 -30.40 -2.70
C THR A 276 -7.11 -30.49 -3.83
N PRO A 277 -8.39 -30.20 -3.56
CA PRO A 277 -9.42 -30.22 -4.59
C PRO A 277 -9.17 -29.13 -5.65
N PRO A 278 -9.60 -29.34 -6.90
CA PRO A 278 -9.48 -28.34 -7.96
C PRO A 278 -10.30 -27.08 -7.65
N ILE A 279 -9.78 -25.91 -8.03
CA ILE A 279 -10.51 -24.63 -7.95
C ILE A 279 -11.59 -24.64 -9.03
N THR A 280 -12.85 -24.62 -8.63
CA THR A 280 -13.98 -24.50 -9.56
C THR A 280 -14.65 -23.12 -9.42
N PRO A 281 -15.08 -22.49 -10.54
CA PRO A 281 -15.89 -21.28 -10.51
C PRO A 281 -17.15 -21.47 -9.67
N ALA A 282 -17.62 -20.40 -9.01
CA ALA A 282 -18.80 -20.50 -8.16
C ALA A 282 -20.08 -20.71 -8.97
N THR A 283 -20.99 -21.54 -8.46
CA THR A 283 -22.28 -21.85 -9.11
C THR A 283 -23.42 -20.91 -8.69
N LYS A 284 -23.17 -19.94 -7.80
CA LYS A 284 -24.23 -19.17 -7.11
C LYS A 284 -24.02 -17.64 -7.13
N MET A 285 -23.37 -17.11 -8.16
CA MET A 285 -23.31 -15.66 -8.37
C MET A 285 -24.67 -15.14 -8.83
N LYS A 286 -25.08 -13.97 -8.33
CA LYS A 286 -26.29 -13.27 -8.79
C LYS A 286 -25.89 -12.16 -9.74
N ALA A 287 -26.00 -12.44 -11.04
CA ALA A 287 -25.87 -11.45 -12.09
C ALA A 287 -27.12 -11.40 -12.95
N TYR A 288 -27.51 -10.20 -13.35
CA TYR A 288 -28.74 -9.94 -14.08
C TYR A 288 -28.65 -8.61 -14.84
N TYR A 289 -29.50 -8.42 -15.83
CA TYR A 289 -29.57 -7.15 -16.54
C TYR A 289 -30.18 -6.07 -15.64
N TYR A 290 -29.60 -4.88 -15.67
CA TYR A 290 -30.07 -3.72 -14.94
C TYR A 290 -31.38 -3.18 -15.56
N ASP A 291 -32.36 -2.82 -14.73
CA ASP A 291 -33.68 -2.37 -15.20
C ASP A 291 -33.72 -0.94 -15.76
N ASN A 292 -32.68 -0.14 -15.50
CA ASN A 292 -32.58 1.29 -15.85
C ASN A 292 -33.71 2.16 -15.28
N ALA A 293 -34.43 1.68 -14.26
CA ALA A 293 -35.45 2.47 -13.59
C ALA A 293 -34.80 3.67 -12.87
N PRO A 294 -35.44 4.85 -12.87
CA PRO A 294 -34.96 5.97 -12.06
C PRO A 294 -35.08 5.61 -10.57
N GLY A 295 -34.03 5.85 -9.78
CA GLY A 295 -34.04 5.47 -8.37
C GLY A 295 -32.67 5.58 -7.71
N ASP A 296 -32.60 5.07 -6.48
CA ASP A 296 -31.36 4.95 -5.73
C ASP A 296 -30.54 3.78 -6.30
N GLN A 297 -29.38 4.09 -6.88
CA GLN A 297 -28.44 3.13 -7.47
C GLN A 297 -28.10 1.92 -6.58
N ARG A 298 -28.23 2.06 -5.24
CA ARG A 298 -27.96 1.02 -4.25
C ARG A 298 -29.05 -0.04 -4.17
N GLN A 299 -30.23 0.20 -4.76
CA GLN A 299 -31.31 -0.79 -4.84
C GLN A 299 -30.94 -1.92 -5.82
N PRO A 300 -31.58 -3.09 -5.76
CA PRO A 300 -31.23 -4.22 -6.62
C PRO A 300 -31.29 -3.93 -8.12
N HIS A 301 -32.24 -3.09 -8.59
CA HIS A 301 -32.43 -2.75 -10.01
C HIS A 301 -32.47 -3.98 -10.95
N ASP A 302 -33.15 -5.04 -10.49
CA ASP A 302 -33.22 -6.32 -11.20
C ASP A 302 -34.35 -6.30 -12.24
N SER A 303 -33.98 -6.42 -13.52
CA SER A 303 -34.94 -6.50 -14.62
C SER A 303 -35.68 -7.84 -14.71
N GLY A 304 -35.31 -8.83 -13.90
CA GLY A 304 -35.81 -10.21 -13.97
C GLY A 304 -35.17 -11.04 -15.09
N ARG A 305 -34.21 -10.47 -15.83
CA ARG A 305 -33.42 -11.17 -16.85
C ARG A 305 -32.08 -11.60 -16.23
N PRO A 306 -31.90 -12.88 -15.81
CA PRO A 306 -30.64 -13.33 -15.24
C PRO A 306 -29.54 -13.40 -16.31
N LEU A 307 -28.29 -13.19 -15.91
CA LEU A 307 -27.13 -13.43 -16.74
C LEU A 307 -26.45 -14.74 -16.32
N SER A 308 -26.15 -15.60 -17.29
CA SER A 308 -25.51 -16.89 -17.02
C SER A 308 -24.02 -16.70 -16.65
N PRO A 309 -23.43 -17.61 -15.84
CA PRO A 309 -21.99 -17.58 -15.58
C PRO A 309 -21.13 -17.67 -16.84
N ALA A 310 -21.61 -18.38 -17.88
CA ALA A 310 -20.94 -18.44 -19.17
C ALA A 310 -20.88 -17.05 -19.84
N ALA A 311 -22.01 -16.34 -19.89
CA ALA A 311 -22.07 -15.00 -20.46
C ALA A 311 -21.21 -13.97 -19.71
N LEU A 312 -20.97 -14.16 -18.40
CA LEU A 312 -19.97 -13.35 -17.67
C LEU A 312 -18.53 -13.72 -18.03
N SER A 313 -18.26 -15.01 -18.20
CA SER A 313 -16.96 -15.48 -18.66
C SER A 313 -16.63 -14.96 -20.07
N ASP A 314 -17.63 -14.86 -20.95
CA ASP A 314 -17.49 -14.28 -22.31
C ASP A 314 -17.16 -12.77 -22.27
N LEU A 315 -17.46 -12.09 -21.16
CA LEU A 315 -17.00 -10.72 -20.88
C LEU A 315 -15.60 -10.68 -20.25
N GLY A 316 -14.90 -11.82 -20.16
CA GLY A 316 -13.61 -11.96 -19.49
C GLY A 316 -13.66 -11.84 -17.96
N ILE A 317 -14.85 -11.88 -17.36
CA ILE A 317 -15.02 -11.75 -15.90
C ILE A 317 -14.90 -13.12 -15.25
N HIS A 318 -13.96 -13.28 -14.33
CA HIS A 318 -13.84 -14.49 -13.53
C HIS A 318 -14.39 -14.28 -12.13
N HIS A 319 -15.20 -15.24 -11.66
CA HIS A 319 -15.80 -15.23 -10.33
C HIS A 319 -15.55 -16.53 -9.57
N TYR A 320 -15.21 -16.41 -8.30
CA TYR A 320 -15.00 -17.51 -7.37
C TYR A 320 -15.66 -17.20 -6.03
N HIS A 321 -16.04 -18.24 -5.30
CA HIS A 321 -16.61 -18.12 -3.97
C HIS A 321 -15.76 -18.92 -2.97
N PHE A 322 -15.01 -18.20 -2.14
CA PHE A 322 -14.08 -18.71 -1.14
C PHE A 322 -14.46 -18.21 0.25
N PRO A 323 -15.54 -18.74 0.86
CA PRO A 323 -15.99 -18.29 2.17
C PRO A 323 -14.90 -18.59 3.22
N ASP A 324 -14.29 -17.54 3.76
CA ASP A 324 -13.23 -17.62 4.77
C ASP A 324 -12.00 -18.46 4.34
N ASP A 325 -11.78 -18.65 3.03
CA ASP A 325 -10.66 -19.40 2.46
C ASP A 325 -9.67 -18.50 1.70
N LEU A 326 -8.87 -17.77 2.48
CA LEU A 326 -7.80 -16.93 1.93
C LEU A 326 -6.71 -17.72 1.21
N ALA A 327 -6.52 -19.00 1.55
CA ALA A 327 -5.50 -19.82 0.89
C ALA A 327 -5.84 -20.04 -0.59
N SER A 328 -7.12 -20.19 -0.93
CA SER A 328 -7.56 -20.25 -2.33
C SER A 328 -7.39 -18.93 -3.07
N VAL A 329 -7.61 -17.79 -2.40
CA VAL A 329 -7.32 -16.46 -2.97
C VAL A 329 -5.82 -16.29 -3.22
N ASP A 330 -4.98 -16.70 -2.28
CA ASP A 330 -3.52 -16.66 -2.41
C ASP A 330 -3.02 -17.55 -3.56
N ARG A 331 -3.65 -18.71 -3.81
CA ARG A 331 -3.33 -19.55 -4.97
C ARG A 331 -3.60 -18.83 -6.29
N ILE A 332 -4.78 -18.20 -6.43
CA ILE A 332 -5.11 -17.43 -7.64
C ILE A 332 -4.16 -16.25 -7.80
N ALA A 333 -3.83 -15.56 -6.72
CA ALA A 333 -2.86 -14.47 -6.74
C ALA A 333 -1.49 -14.93 -7.25
N HIS A 334 -1.02 -16.08 -6.78
CA HIS A 334 0.23 -16.68 -7.26
C HIS A 334 0.16 -17.10 -8.73
N GLU A 335 -0.91 -17.79 -9.14
CA GLU A 335 -1.12 -18.26 -10.52
C GLU A 335 -1.23 -17.12 -11.53
N ARG A 336 -1.85 -16.00 -11.16
CA ARG A 336 -2.02 -14.82 -12.01
C ARG A 336 -0.95 -13.74 -11.80
N HIS A 337 0.07 -14.04 -10.99
CA HIS A 337 1.20 -13.17 -10.70
C HIS A 337 0.80 -11.80 -10.11
N TYR A 338 -0.15 -11.78 -9.17
CA TYR A 338 -0.50 -10.58 -8.41
C TYR A 338 0.54 -10.32 -7.33
N LYS A 339 1.23 -9.18 -7.44
CA LYS A 339 2.37 -8.81 -6.58
C LYS A 339 1.97 -8.00 -5.36
N ASN A 340 0.88 -7.23 -5.46
CA ASN A 340 0.46 -6.30 -4.43
C ASN A 340 -0.99 -6.57 -4.01
N ARG A 341 -1.31 -6.30 -2.75
CA ARG A 341 -2.69 -6.29 -2.25
C ARG A 341 -2.88 -5.25 -1.16
N ASP A 342 -4.11 -4.79 -0.99
CA ASP A 342 -4.52 -3.99 0.16
C ASP A 342 -5.98 -4.25 0.52
N GLN A 343 -6.49 -3.57 1.56
CA GLN A 343 -7.89 -3.66 1.98
C GLN A 343 -8.54 -2.28 1.97
N ILE A 344 -9.77 -2.21 1.47
CA ILE A 344 -10.61 -1.02 1.51
C ILE A 344 -11.92 -1.33 2.24
N GLU A 345 -12.38 -0.39 3.07
CA GLU A 345 -13.64 -0.47 3.79
C GLU A 345 -14.51 0.74 3.45
N ILE A 346 -15.57 0.49 2.69
CA ILE A 346 -16.48 1.49 2.15
C ILE A 346 -17.73 1.51 3.00
N SER A 347 -17.87 2.58 3.78
CA SER A 347 -19.09 2.92 4.51
C SER A 347 -19.11 4.41 4.83
N PRO A 348 -20.29 4.98 5.17
CA PRO A 348 -20.40 6.38 5.57
C PRO A 348 -19.51 6.77 6.74
N SER A 349 -19.19 5.82 7.64
CA SER A 349 -18.39 6.07 8.85
C SER A 349 -16.88 5.81 8.65
N THR A 350 -16.50 4.95 7.70
CA THR A 350 -15.10 4.51 7.52
C THR A 350 -14.39 5.17 6.34
N LEU A 351 -15.12 5.55 5.29
CA LEU A 351 -14.53 6.10 4.07
C LEU A 351 -14.50 7.64 4.11
N PRO A 352 -13.33 8.29 4.11
CA PRO A 352 -13.24 9.75 4.03
C PRO A 352 -13.80 10.26 2.71
N ASP A 353 -14.56 11.36 2.77
CA ASP A 353 -15.23 11.94 1.59
C ASP A 353 -16.14 10.92 0.87
N TYR A 354 -16.86 10.13 1.68
CA TYR A 354 -17.73 9.03 1.24
C TYR A 354 -18.64 9.43 0.08
N GLU A 355 -19.39 10.52 0.22
CA GLU A 355 -20.36 10.98 -0.78
C GLU A 355 -19.72 11.27 -2.15
N THR A 356 -18.54 11.91 -2.17
CA THR A 356 -17.83 12.21 -3.42
C THR A 356 -17.21 10.95 -4.01
N LYS A 357 -16.65 10.08 -3.17
CA LYS A 357 -16.02 8.84 -3.61
C LYS A 357 -17.01 7.83 -4.16
N VAL A 358 -18.17 7.65 -3.52
CA VAL A 358 -19.21 6.74 -4.02
C VAL A 358 -19.77 7.23 -5.35
N LYS A 359 -19.92 8.55 -5.55
CA LYS A 359 -20.24 9.11 -6.87
C LYS A 359 -19.16 8.79 -7.90
N THR A 360 -17.89 8.97 -7.54
CA THR A 360 -16.76 8.66 -8.43
C THR A 360 -16.68 7.19 -8.79
N PHE A 361 -16.95 6.28 -7.85
CA PHE A 361 -17.00 4.84 -8.10
C PHE A 361 -18.17 4.45 -9.00
N PHE A 362 -19.28 5.18 -8.92
CA PHE A 362 -20.46 4.92 -9.72
C PHE A 362 -20.45 5.59 -11.11
N ASP A 363 -19.60 6.60 -11.31
CA ASP A 363 -19.32 7.12 -12.65
C ASP A 363 -18.74 5.98 -13.51
N GLU A 364 -19.26 5.81 -14.73
CA GLU A 364 -18.78 4.78 -15.66
C GLU A 364 -17.33 5.04 -16.09
N HIS A 365 -16.46 4.05 -15.87
CA HIS A 365 -15.02 4.15 -16.16
C HIS A 365 -14.42 2.81 -16.58
N LEU A 366 -13.16 2.85 -17.02
CA LEU A 366 -12.31 1.68 -17.22
C LEU A 366 -10.97 1.84 -16.51
N HIS A 367 -10.25 0.72 -16.38
CA HIS A 367 -8.87 0.67 -15.93
C HIS A 367 -7.98 -0.01 -16.97
N GLU A 368 -6.70 0.35 -16.99
CA GLU A 368 -5.67 -0.23 -17.86
C GLU A 368 -5.07 -1.53 -17.29
N ASP A 369 -5.44 -1.89 -16.06
CA ASP A 369 -5.06 -3.13 -15.39
C ASP A 369 -6.33 -3.90 -14.99
N GLU A 370 -6.20 -5.18 -14.64
CA GLU A 370 -7.30 -5.98 -14.09
C GLU A 370 -7.82 -5.35 -12.78
N GLU A 371 -9.14 -5.29 -12.62
CA GLU A 371 -9.76 -4.90 -11.36
C GLU A 371 -10.15 -6.15 -10.56
N ILE A 372 -9.37 -6.45 -9.52
CA ILE A 372 -9.56 -7.63 -8.67
C ILE A 372 -10.11 -7.23 -7.29
N ARG A 373 -11.20 -7.87 -6.87
CA ARG A 373 -11.89 -7.59 -5.59
C ARG A 373 -12.33 -8.89 -4.91
N TYR A 374 -11.84 -9.11 -3.69
CA TYR A 374 -12.32 -10.17 -2.81
C TYR A 374 -13.10 -9.57 -1.64
N ILE A 375 -14.39 -9.88 -1.53
CA ILE A 375 -15.26 -9.31 -0.49
C ILE A 375 -15.06 -10.07 0.82
N MET A 376 -14.56 -9.35 1.83
CA MET A 376 -14.29 -9.88 3.17
C MET A 376 -15.47 -9.70 4.13
N ALA A 377 -16.28 -8.66 3.93
CA ALA A 377 -17.50 -8.39 4.69
C ALA A 377 -18.44 -7.45 3.92
N GLY A 378 -19.73 -7.47 4.24
CA GLY A 378 -20.72 -6.64 3.55
C GLY A 378 -20.99 -7.10 2.12
N GLY A 379 -21.39 -6.16 1.26
CA GLY A 379 -21.76 -6.44 -0.12
C GLY A 379 -21.89 -5.20 -0.98
N GLY A 380 -22.08 -5.42 -2.28
CA GLY A 380 -22.28 -4.35 -3.24
C GLY A 380 -22.51 -4.86 -4.65
N TYR A 381 -22.64 -3.91 -5.56
CA TYR A 381 -22.92 -4.16 -6.96
C TYR A 381 -21.78 -3.62 -7.83
N PHE A 382 -21.31 -4.46 -8.73
CA PHE A 382 -20.53 -4.04 -9.88
C PHE A 382 -21.43 -4.08 -11.11
N ASP A 383 -21.56 -2.96 -11.80
CA ASP A 383 -22.25 -2.91 -13.07
C ASP A 383 -21.20 -2.90 -14.19
N VAL A 384 -21.39 -3.74 -15.21
CA VAL A 384 -20.50 -3.87 -16.35
C VAL A 384 -21.28 -3.74 -17.66
N ARG A 385 -20.64 -3.26 -18.72
CA ARG A 385 -21.24 -3.23 -20.07
C ARG A 385 -21.08 -4.58 -20.76
N ASN A 386 -22.19 -5.13 -21.25
CA ASN A 386 -22.17 -6.32 -22.11
C ASN A 386 -21.78 -5.97 -23.56
N GLU A 387 -21.90 -6.93 -24.48
CA GLU A 387 -21.64 -6.73 -25.91
C GLU A 387 -22.52 -5.63 -26.55
N GLY A 388 -23.82 -5.65 -26.26
CA GLY A 388 -24.81 -4.69 -26.73
C GLY A 388 -24.82 -3.35 -25.99
N ASP A 389 -23.79 -3.10 -25.17
CA ASP A 389 -23.66 -1.90 -24.35
C ASP A 389 -24.82 -1.72 -23.33
N GLU A 390 -25.48 -2.80 -22.91
CA GLU A 390 -26.42 -2.82 -21.80
C GLU A 390 -25.70 -3.01 -20.46
N TRP A 391 -26.27 -2.45 -19.39
CA TRP A 391 -25.79 -2.67 -18.03
C TRP A 391 -26.18 -4.06 -17.52
N VAL A 392 -25.18 -4.81 -17.07
CA VAL A 392 -25.32 -6.03 -16.29
C VAL A 392 -24.87 -5.73 -14.88
N ARG A 393 -25.71 -6.02 -13.89
CA ARG A 393 -25.41 -5.89 -12.47
C ARG A 393 -24.96 -7.22 -11.89
N ILE A 394 -23.84 -7.21 -11.20
CA ILE A 394 -23.23 -8.34 -10.51
C ILE A 394 -23.23 -8.04 -9.02
N ARG A 395 -23.96 -8.82 -8.23
CA ARG A 395 -23.96 -8.72 -6.77
C ARG A 395 -22.82 -9.54 -6.19
N LEU A 396 -21.96 -8.90 -5.41
CA LEU A 396 -20.91 -9.56 -4.65
C LEU A 396 -21.21 -9.49 -3.15
N GLU A 397 -20.99 -10.61 -2.47
CA GLU A 397 -21.16 -10.77 -1.02
C GLU A 397 -19.88 -11.36 -0.40
N LYS A 398 -19.82 -11.41 0.93
CA LYS A 398 -18.69 -12.01 1.66
C LYS A 398 -18.30 -13.38 1.07
N GLY A 399 -17.01 -13.52 0.75
CA GLY A 399 -16.42 -14.72 0.17
C GLY A 399 -16.29 -14.67 -1.36
N ASP A 400 -16.90 -13.69 -2.04
CA ASP A 400 -16.78 -13.57 -3.48
C ASP A 400 -15.47 -12.90 -3.90
N LEU A 401 -14.73 -13.55 -4.79
CA LEU A 401 -13.60 -12.99 -5.55
C LEU A 401 -14.06 -12.73 -6.98
N MET A 402 -13.93 -11.49 -7.43
CA MET A 402 -14.18 -11.08 -8.81
C MET A 402 -12.90 -10.53 -9.44
N ILE A 403 -12.63 -10.93 -10.68
CA ILE A 403 -11.54 -10.44 -11.53
C ILE A 403 -12.17 -9.87 -12.80
N MET A 404 -12.08 -8.56 -13.00
CA MET A 404 -12.52 -7.89 -14.22
C MET A 404 -11.31 -7.59 -15.11
N PRO A 405 -11.43 -7.79 -16.44
CA PRO A 405 -10.32 -7.57 -17.36
C PRO A 405 -10.03 -6.07 -17.54
N ALA A 406 -8.79 -5.72 -17.87
CA ALA A 406 -8.44 -4.37 -18.29
C ALA A 406 -9.29 -3.93 -19.50
N GLY A 407 -9.69 -2.66 -19.55
CA GLY A 407 -10.45 -2.09 -20.68
C GLY A 407 -11.96 -2.34 -20.68
N ILE A 408 -12.52 -3.10 -19.72
CA ILE A 408 -13.98 -3.21 -19.55
C ILE A 408 -14.56 -1.94 -18.92
N TYR A 409 -15.67 -1.44 -19.46
CA TYR A 409 -16.42 -0.37 -18.83
C TYR A 409 -17.25 -0.93 -17.67
N HIS A 410 -17.08 -0.32 -16.51
CA HIS A 410 -17.73 -0.74 -15.29
C HIS A 410 -17.94 0.44 -14.32
N ARG A 411 -18.69 0.16 -13.26
CA ARG A 411 -18.91 1.05 -12.11
C ARG A 411 -19.24 0.23 -10.87
N PHE A 412 -19.09 0.84 -9.70
CA PHE A 412 -19.34 0.21 -8.41
C PHE A 412 -20.28 1.04 -7.54
N THR A 413 -21.17 0.37 -6.81
CA THR A 413 -21.93 0.96 -5.71
C THR A 413 -22.08 -0.03 -4.57
N THR A 414 -22.16 0.46 -3.33
CA THR A 414 -22.64 -0.38 -2.22
C THR A 414 -24.11 -0.76 -2.44
N ASP A 415 -24.57 -1.77 -1.73
CA ASP A 415 -26.00 -2.05 -1.58
C ASP A 415 -26.64 -1.10 -0.55
N GLU A 416 -27.92 -1.35 -0.23
CA GLU A 416 -28.71 -0.56 0.73
C GLU A 416 -28.13 -0.62 2.16
N GLN A 417 -27.29 -1.60 2.47
CA GLN A 417 -26.61 -1.71 3.76
C GLN A 417 -25.44 -0.72 3.88
N ASN A 418 -25.02 -0.08 2.77
CA ASN A 418 -23.95 0.94 2.74
C ASN A 418 -22.64 0.47 3.38
N TYR A 419 -22.34 -0.82 3.27
CA TYR A 419 -21.17 -1.42 3.87
C TYR A 419 -20.56 -2.49 2.98
N THR A 420 -19.32 -2.28 2.57
CA THR A 420 -18.48 -3.35 2.03
C THR A 420 -17.06 -3.24 2.52
N LYS A 421 -16.42 -4.38 2.74
CA LYS A 421 -15.00 -4.49 2.99
C LYS A 421 -14.41 -5.43 1.97
N ALA A 422 -13.50 -4.94 1.14
CA ALA A 422 -12.87 -5.70 0.07
C ALA A 422 -11.35 -5.72 0.20
N MET A 423 -10.74 -6.87 -0.05
CA MET A 423 -9.33 -6.98 -0.38
C MET A 423 -9.17 -6.74 -1.88
N ARG A 424 -8.26 -5.86 -2.27
CA ARG A 424 -7.94 -5.56 -3.67
C ARG A 424 -6.59 -6.18 -4.00
N LEU A 425 -6.46 -6.78 -5.18
CA LEU A 425 -5.22 -7.40 -5.65
C LEU A 425 -4.75 -6.70 -6.93
N PHE A 426 -3.44 -6.67 -7.17
CA PHE A 426 -2.81 -5.97 -8.30
C PHE A 426 -1.68 -6.78 -8.90
N LYS A 427 -1.56 -6.72 -10.22
CA LYS A 427 -0.46 -7.34 -10.96
C LYS A 427 0.86 -6.59 -10.77
N GLU A 428 0.82 -5.27 -10.75
CA GLU A 428 1.96 -4.38 -10.53
C GLU A 428 1.62 -3.35 -9.44
N ASP A 429 2.38 -2.26 -9.33
CA ASP A 429 2.04 -1.16 -8.45
C ASP A 429 0.68 -0.56 -8.81
N PRO A 430 -0.18 -0.30 -7.82
CA PRO A 430 -1.59 -0.03 -8.10
C PRO A 430 -1.75 1.31 -8.83
N LYS A 431 -2.28 1.25 -10.06
CA LYS A 431 -2.74 2.40 -10.82
C LYS A 431 -4.24 2.61 -10.58
N TRP A 432 -4.55 3.61 -9.76
CA TRP A 432 -5.93 3.88 -9.35
C TRP A 432 -6.70 4.80 -10.28
N THR A 433 -6.11 5.29 -11.37
CA THR A 433 -6.72 6.33 -12.20
C THR A 433 -7.92 5.74 -12.94
N PRO A 434 -9.17 6.09 -12.59
CA PRO A 434 -10.33 5.70 -13.37
C PRO A 434 -10.35 6.56 -14.63
N LEU A 435 -10.38 5.93 -15.80
CA LEU A 435 -10.53 6.63 -17.06
C LEU A 435 -12.02 6.66 -17.40
N LYS A 436 -12.64 7.83 -17.24
CA LYS A 436 -14.08 8.01 -17.52
C LYS A 436 -14.37 7.68 -18.99
N ARG A 437 -15.54 7.10 -19.23
CA ARG A 437 -15.98 6.77 -20.59
C ARG A 437 -16.08 8.02 -21.46
N GLY A 438 -15.50 7.95 -22.65
CA GLY A 438 -15.44 9.04 -23.61
C GLY A 438 -14.66 8.64 -24.87
N THR A 439 -14.54 9.57 -25.83
CA THR A 439 -13.89 9.30 -27.12
C THR A 439 -12.41 8.94 -26.97
N GLU A 440 -11.72 9.51 -25.99
CA GLU A 440 -10.31 9.20 -25.70
C GLU A 440 -10.15 7.76 -25.19
N THR A 441 -11.03 7.31 -24.29
CA THR A 441 -10.99 5.95 -23.73
C THR A 441 -11.43 4.87 -24.71
N ASP A 442 -12.26 5.19 -25.69
CA ASP A 442 -12.59 4.26 -26.79
C ASP A 442 -11.38 3.97 -27.69
N SER A 443 -10.43 4.92 -27.78
CA SER A 443 -9.17 4.73 -28.51
C SER A 443 -8.03 4.12 -27.67
N ASN A 444 -8.25 3.91 -26.37
CA ASN A 444 -7.26 3.36 -25.44
C ASN A 444 -6.83 1.94 -25.86
N GLU A 445 -5.54 1.63 -25.72
CA GLU A 445 -4.98 0.34 -26.16
C GLU A 445 -5.62 -0.85 -25.44
N PHE A 446 -5.78 -0.76 -24.11
CA PHE A 446 -6.39 -1.82 -23.29
C PHE A 446 -7.87 -2.00 -23.63
N ARG A 447 -8.59 -0.92 -23.94
CA ARG A 447 -9.97 -1.00 -24.43
C ARG A 447 -10.05 -1.75 -25.76
N ARG A 448 -9.16 -1.44 -26.70
CA ARG A 448 -9.12 -2.10 -28.02
C ARG A 448 -8.76 -3.58 -27.89
N ASP A 449 -7.86 -3.93 -26.98
CA ASP A 449 -7.46 -5.31 -26.74
C ASP A 449 -8.56 -6.11 -26.04
N TYR A 450 -9.28 -5.52 -25.09
CA TYR A 450 -10.49 -6.10 -24.52
C TYR A 450 -11.54 -6.40 -25.58
N LEU A 451 -11.83 -5.45 -26.48
CA LEU A 451 -12.79 -5.67 -27.56
C LEU A 451 -12.35 -6.80 -28.49
N LYS A 452 -11.06 -6.86 -28.88
CA LYS A 452 -10.52 -7.97 -29.68
C LYS A 452 -10.65 -9.32 -28.97
N MET A 453 -10.39 -9.37 -27.65
CA MET A 453 -10.51 -10.60 -26.86
C MET A 453 -11.96 -11.09 -26.86
N ARG A 454 -12.89 -10.21 -26.50
CA ARG A 454 -14.33 -10.49 -26.42
C ARG A 454 -14.87 -10.97 -27.77
N ASP A 455 -14.51 -10.27 -28.84
CA ASP A 455 -15.01 -10.57 -30.19
C ASP A 455 -14.36 -11.84 -30.79
N ARG A 456 -13.12 -12.20 -30.39
CA ARG A 456 -12.47 -13.46 -30.80
C ARG A 456 -13.08 -14.69 -30.15
N GLU A 457 -13.47 -14.59 -28.88
CA GLU A 457 -14.14 -15.70 -28.19
C GLU A 457 -15.51 -16.01 -28.83
N ALA A 458 -16.22 -14.99 -29.31
CA ALA A 458 -17.47 -15.13 -30.08
C ALA A 458 -17.31 -15.83 -31.44
N ASP A 459 -16.12 -15.76 -32.07
CA ASP A 459 -15.81 -16.43 -33.35
C ASP A 459 -15.30 -17.87 -33.19
N SER A 460 -14.91 -18.29 -31.98
CA SER A 460 -14.43 -19.65 -31.69
C SER A 460 -15.55 -20.67 -31.40
N MET A 461 -16.82 -20.21 -31.35
CA MET A 461 -18.00 -21.03 -31.09
C MET A 461 -18.50 -21.74 -32.36
N PRO A 462 -18.76 -23.06 -32.35
CA PRO A 462 -19.26 -23.78 -33.51
C PRO A 462 -20.65 -23.27 -33.95
N GLU A 463 -20.81 -23.12 -35.27
CA GLU A 463 -21.92 -22.46 -36.00
C GLU A 463 -23.34 -22.90 -35.56
N LYS A 464 -23.49 -24.09 -34.96
CA LYS A 464 -24.78 -24.61 -34.47
C LYS A 464 -25.39 -23.87 -33.27
N GLN A 465 -24.66 -23.00 -32.59
CA GLN A 465 -25.20 -22.18 -31.48
C GLN A 465 -25.54 -20.75 -31.86
N ARG A 466 -25.18 -20.28 -33.07
CA ARG A 466 -25.52 -18.92 -33.55
C ARG A 466 -27.01 -18.77 -33.89
N ASP A 467 -27.66 -19.84 -34.34
CA ASP A 467 -29.05 -19.79 -34.83
C ASP A 467 -30.13 -19.85 -33.73
N GLY A 468 -29.75 -19.94 -32.44
CA GLY A 468 -30.69 -19.95 -31.32
C GLY A 468 -31.13 -18.57 -30.81
N ALA A 469 -30.48 -17.48 -31.26
CA ALA A 469 -30.68 -16.12 -30.74
C ALA A 469 -31.38 -15.16 -31.73
N LEU A 470 -31.68 -15.60 -32.96
CA LEU A 470 -32.50 -14.85 -33.91
C LEU A 470 -33.90 -15.45 -33.94
N GLY A 471 -34.68 -15.13 -32.92
CA GLY A 471 -36.13 -15.30 -32.93
C GLY A 471 -36.72 -14.53 -34.11
N SER A 472 -37.23 -15.28 -35.08
CA SER A 472 -38.05 -14.87 -36.22
C SER A 472 -38.98 -13.69 -35.93
N ILE A 473 -38.78 -12.57 -36.63
CA ILE A 473 -39.80 -11.54 -36.83
C ILE A 473 -40.78 -12.08 -37.90
N PRO A 474 -42.09 -12.23 -37.61
CA PRO A 474 -43.04 -12.56 -38.66
C PRO A 474 -43.37 -11.31 -39.47
N ASP A 475 -43.10 -11.40 -40.76
CA ASP A 475 -43.57 -10.48 -41.80
C ASP A 475 -45.10 -10.62 -41.92
N ALA A 476 -45.87 -9.67 -41.36
CA ALA A 476 -47.30 -9.54 -41.64
C ALA A 476 -47.78 -8.12 -41.30
N GLN A 477 -47.78 -7.22 -42.29
CA GLN A 477 -48.97 -6.46 -42.74
C GLN A 477 -48.54 -5.32 -43.69
N ARG A 478 -48.49 -5.65 -44.98
CA ARG A 478 -48.80 -4.72 -46.07
C ARG A 478 -50.10 -5.21 -46.69
N MET A 479 -51.21 -4.52 -46.42
CA MET A 479 -52.41 -4.39 -47.27
C MET A 479 -53.53 -3.75 -46.43
N THR A 480 -53.61 -2.42 -46.47
CA THR A 480 -54.72 -1.56 -46.93
C THR A 480 -54.50 -0.15 -46.44
#